data_AF-A0A428QYV4-F1
#
_entry.id   AF-A0A428QYV4-F1
#
_cell.length_a   1.000
_cell.length_b   1.000
_cell.length_c   1.000
_cell.angle_alpha   90.00
_cell.angle_beta   90.00
_cell.angle_gamma   90.00
#
_symmetry.space_group_name_H-M   'P 1'
#
loop_
_entity.id
_entity.type
_entity.pdbx_description
1 polymer ?
#
loop_
_entity_poly.entity_id
_entity_poly.type
_entity_poly.pdbx_seq_one_letter_code
_entity_poly.pdbx_strand_id
1 'polypeptide(L)'
;MSTPQLTVEELLRLREEEIIRFLDVGPSAEFEAGVIATNINELLRELREREGENEDKIKEFLWRLWNLIISIASRIQPDDLRFDMFVLILKRLQHIRSGLILPSLAMAEVWEDMPLLRECMREVSDSSFMTAPSSSPAKWISLQSLFARLYGKGIAERTDLAIWVLREALEETLPPPGPAHDAMLEGSETRTLRVGKLAVGMEPGVTEERWTLWRQRLGLLAKELDQRMKRKVEYAVRSMILLEEDQARKKAQQLKQIRQRFTDDWLAGDN
;
A
#
# COMPACT_ATOMS: atom_id res chain seq x y z
N MET A 1 -31.43 30.29 5.48
CA MET A 1 -30.92 29.90 4.15
C MET A 1 -29.86 28.86 4.39
N SER A 2 -30.14 27.58 4.13
CA SER A 2 -29.12 26.53 4.24
C SER A 2 -28.14 26.71 3.08
N THR A 3 -26.87 26.89 3.41
CA THR A 3 -25.76 26.79 2.45
C THR A 3 -25.83 25.42 1.76
N PRO A 4 -25.71 25.34 0.42
CA PRO A 4 -25.67 24.06 -0.25
C PRO A 4 -24.47 23.25 0.28
N GLN A 5 -24.74 22.04 0.78
CA GLN A 5 -23.69 21.13 1.24
C GLN A 5 -22.97 20.56 0.02
N LEU A 6 -21.66 20.82 -0.07
CA LEU A 6 -20.78 20.29 -1.12
C LEU A 6 -20.75 18.76 -1.06
N THR A 7 -20.80 18.10 -2.20
CA THR A 7 -20.61 16.64 -2.33
C THR A 7 -19.18 16.23 -1.95
N VAL A 8 -18.97 14.94 -1.65
CA VAL A 8 -17.63 14.37 -1.39
C VAL A 8 -16.68 14.63 -2.56
N GLU A 9 -17.19 14.58 -3.78
CA GLU A 9 -16.44 14.87 -5.00
C GLU A 9 -15.94 16.32 -5.05
N GLU A 10 -16.81 17.28 -4.72
CA GLU A 10 -16.45 18.70 -4.68
C GLU A 10 -15.46 19.01 -3.55
N LEU A 11 -15.61 18.37 -2.39
CA LEU A 11 -14.67 18.49 -1.27
C LEU A 11 -13.28 17.94 -1.63
N LEU A 12 -13.22 16.77 -2.26
CA LEU A 12 -11.96 16.17 -2.72
C LEU A 12 -11.29 17.03 -3.81
N ARG A 13 -12.07 17.62 -4.72
CA ARG A 13 -11.56 18.51 -5.76
C ARG A 13 -10.93 19.78 -5.19
N LEU A 14 -11.56 20.42 -4.22
CA LEU A 14 -10.98 21.57 -3.51
C LEU A 14 -9.64 21.22 -2.85
N ARG A 15 -9.52 19.98 -2.38
CA ARG A 15 -8.32 19.48 -1.71
C ARG A 15 -7.23 19.06 -2.68
N GLU A 16 -7.57 18.59 -3.88
CA GLU A 16 -6.60 18.43 -4.98
C GLU A 16 -5.85 19.74 -5.23
N GLU A 17 -6.57 20.86 -5.36
CA GLU A 17 -5.97 22.16 -5.61
C GLU A 17 -5.06 22.61 -4.46
N GLU A 18 -5.46 22.38 -3.21
CA GLU A 18 -4.62 22.71 -2.04
C GLU A 18 -3.35 21.86 -1.96
N ILE A 19 -3.46 20.55 -2.22
CA ILE A 19 -2.31 19.65 -2.23
C ILE A 19 -1.35 20.07 -3.34
N ILE A 20 -1.85 20.34 -4.55
CA ILE A 20 -1.02 20.80 -5.67
C ILE A 20 -0.33 22.12 -5.32
N ARG A 21 -1.09 23.11 -4.80
CA ARG A 21 -0.51 24.40 -4.37
C ARG A 21 0.60 24.21 -3.35
N PHE A 22 0.40 23.37 -2.33
CA PHE A 22 1.43 23.08 -1.34
C PHE A 22 2.67 22.45 -1.96
N LEU A 23 2.48 21.46 -2.84
CA LEU A 23 3.59 20.81 -3.53
C LEU A 23 4.45 21.82 -4.31
N ASP A 24 3.86 22.87 -4.86
CA ASP A 24 4.59 23.90 -5.62
C ASP A 24 5.32 24.94 -4.74
N VAL A 25 5.04 25.02 -3.43
CA VAL A 25 5.71 25.95 -2.48
C VAL A 25 7.14 25.48 -2.13
N GLY A 26 7.46 24.20 -2.33
CA GLY A 26 8.79 23.65 -2.08
C GLY A 26 9.08 23.30 -0.61
N PRO A 27 10.30 22.83 -0.28
CA PRO A 27 10.58 21.97 0.88
C PRO A 27 10.65 22.66 2.26
N SER A 28 9.98 23.78 2.47
CA SER A 28 9.94 24.46 3.77
C SER A 28 8.55 24.38 4.39
N ALA A 29 8.23 23.26 5.07
CA ALA A 29 7.54 23.26 6.37
C ALA A 29 6.98 21.87 6.75
N GLU A 30 7.64 21.19 7.70
CA GLU A 30 7.02 20.09 8.45
C GLU A 30 5.65 20.48 9.05
N PHE A 31 5.51 21.76 9.40
CA PHE A 31 4.28 22.35 9.91
C PHE A 31 3.15 22.31 8.86
N GLU A 32 3.41 22.69 7.61
CA GLU A 32 2.41 22.74 6.55
C GLU A 32 1.96 21.34 6.12
N ALA A 33 2.86 20.34 6.12
CA ALA A 33 2.46 18.95 5.90
C ALA A 33 1.50 18.45 7.00
N GLY A 34 1.69 18.90 8.24
CA GLY A 34 0.77 18.64 9.35
C GLY A 34 -0.59 19.32 9.18
N VAL A 35 -0.61 20.55 8.66
CA VAL A 35 -1.84 21.27 8.32
C VAL A 35 -2.64 20.51 7.25
N ILE A 36 -1.98 20.03 6.19
CA ILE A 36 -2.66 19.30 5.12
C ILE A 36 -3.18 17.95 5.61
N ALA A 37 -2.39 17.21 6.38
CA ALA A 37 -2.86 15.97 7.01
C ALA A 37 -4.09 16.20 7.90
N THR A 38 -4.10 17.29 8.67
CA THR A 38 -5.24 17.69 9.49
C THR A 38 -6.45 18.03 8.61
N ASN A 39 -6.26 18.78 7.53
CA ASN A 39 -7.33 19.13 6.59
C ASN A 39 -7.93 17.88 5.92
N ILE A 40 -7.11 16.88 5.57
CA ILE A 40 -7.58 15.58 5.05
C ILE A 40 -8.40 14.86 6.13
N ASN A 41 -7.93 14.83 7.38
CA ASN A 41 -8.67 14.22 8.48
C ASN A 41 -10.02 14.92 8.74
N GLU A 42 -10.09 16.24 8.62
CA GLU A 42 -11.34 16.98 8.77
C GLU A 42 -12.36 16.61 7.68
N LEU A 43 -11.93 16.25 6.45
CA LEU A 43 -12.86 15.71 5.45
C LEU A 43 -13.51 14.41 5.89
N LEU A 44 -12.73 13.51 6.51
CA LEU A 44 -13.26 12.27 7.06
C LEU A 44 -14.25 12.57 8.19
N ARG A 45 -13.97 13.57 9.03
CA ARG A 45 -14.89 13.98 10.09
C ARG A 45 -16.19 14.56 9.53
N GLU A 46 -16.11 15.46 8.55
CA GLU A 46 -17.28 16.01 7.86
C GLU A 46 -18.12 14.91 7.20
N LEU A 47 -17.47 13.91 6.58
CA LEU A 47 -18.16 12.77 6.01
C LEU A 47 -18.91 11.98 7.10
N ARG A 48 -18.25 11.72 8.24
CA ARG A 48 -18.88 11.01 9.37
C ARG A 48 -20.05 11.78 9.96
N GLU A 49 -19.98 13.10 10.03
CA GLU A 49 -21.09 13.94 10.51
C GLU A 49 -22.31 13.87 9.59
N ARG A 50 -22.11 13.66 8.29
CA ARG A 50 -23.18 13.62 7.28
C ARG A 50 -23.75 12.23 7.07
N GLU A 51 -22.88 11.23 6.92
CA GLU A 51 -23.22 9.86 6.54
C GLU A 51 -23.22 8.89 7.73
N GLY A 52 -22.83 9.37 8.93
CA GLY A 52 -22.61 8.53 10.10
C GLY A 52 -21.38 7.63 9.94
N GLU A 53 -21.39 6.48 10.61
CA GLU A 53 -20.34 5.45 10.47
C GLU A 53 -20.66 4.46 9.34
N ASN A 54 -21.23 4.95 8.24
CA ASN A 54 -21.50 4.16 7.05
C ASN A 54 -20.19 3.74 6.37
N GLU A 55 -19.78 2.50 6.63
CA GLU A 55 -18.51 1.94 6.17
C GLU A 55 -18.37 1.96 4.64
N ASP A 56 -19.45 1.76 3.88
CA ASP A 56 -19.37 1.79 2.40
C ASP A 56 -19.06 3.19 1.87
N LYS A 57 -19.64 4.22 2.48
CA LYS A 57 -19.34 5.62 2.14
C LYS A 57 -17.94 6.03 2.55
N ILE A 58 -17.46 5.53 3.69
CA ILE A 58 -16.07 5.74 4.11
C ILE A 58 -15.09 5.06 3.15
N LYS A 59 -15.34 3.81 2.75
CA LYS A 59 -14.52 3.10 1.75
C LYS A 59 -14.50 3.83 0.42
N GLU A 60 -15.66 4.29 -0.06
CA GLU A 60 -15.78 5.08 -1.29
C GLU A 60 -14.93 6.35 -1.21
N PHE A 61 -14.98 7.07 -0.09
CA PHE A 61 -14.15 8.24 0.15
C PHE A 61 -12.66 7.91 0.15
N LEU A 62 -12.24 6.88 0.90
CA LEU A 62 -10.83 6.47 0.99
C LEU A 62 -10.27 6.06 -0.37
N TRP A 63 -11.03 5.28 -1.13
CA TRP A 63 -10.67 4.88 -2.48
C TRP A 63 -10.43 6.09 -3.39
N ARG A 64 -11.32 7.08 -3.36
CA ARG A 64 -11.18 8.32 -4.15
C ARG A 64 -10.00 9.16 -3.67
N LEU A 65 -9.80 9.28 -2.36
CA LEU A 65 -8.67 10.00 -1.77
C LEU A 65 -7.32 9.40 -2.20
N TRP A 66 -7.17 8.07 -2.12
CA TRP A 66 -5.94 7.39 -2.52
C TRP A 66 -5.68 7.52 -4.01
N ASN A 67 -6.71 7.35 -4.85
CA ASN A 67 -6.58 7.56 -6.29
C ASN A 67 -6.19 9.00 -6.65
N LEU A 68 -6.75 9.99 -5.96
CA LEU A 68 -6.35 11.39 -6.12
C LEU A 68 -4.87 11.57 -5.77
N ILE A 69 -4.45 11.04 -4.62
CA ILE A 69 -3.08 11.12 -4.14
C ILE A 69 -2.09 10.50 -5.14
N ILE A 70 -2.41 9.29 -5.61
CA ILE A 70 -1.62 8.56 -6.59
C ILE A 70 -1.59 9.30 -7.94
N SER A 71 -2.72 9.87 -8.35
CA SER A 71 -2.84 10.66 -9.59
C SER A 71 -1.95 11.91 -9.55
N ILE A 72 -1.94 12.66 -8.45
CA ILE A 72 -1.05 13.80 -8.26
C ILE A 72 0.41 13.34 -8.31
N ALA A 73 0.74 12.30 -7.54
CA ALA A 73 2.11 11.78 -7.47
C ALA A 73 2.63 11.34 -8.85
N SER A 74 1.79 10.71 -9.67
CA SER A 74 2.15 10.24 -11.01
C SER A 74 2.56 11.35 -12.01
N ARG A 75 2.29 12.62 -11.67
CA ARG A 75 2.64 13.81 -12.46
C ARG A 75 3.99 14.41 -12.05
N ILE A 76 4.59 13.94 -10.95
CA ILE A 76 5.82 14.47 -10.37
C ILE A 76 7.04 13.79 -11.00
N GLN A 77 8.14 14.52 -11.22
CA GLN A 77 9.38 13.91 -11.70
C GLN A 77 10.06 13.05 -10.60
N PRO A 78 10.65 11.89 -10.93
CA PRO A 78 11.14 10.93 -9.93
C PRO A 78 12.13 11.47 -8.89
N ASP A 79 12.94 12.45 -9.27
CA ASP A 79 14.00 13.08 -8.46
C ASP A 79 13.56 14.38 -7.77
N ASP A 80 12.27 14.69 -7.83
CA ASP A 80 11.69 15.90 -7.28
C ASP A 80 11.45 15.77 -5.77
N LEU A 81 11.79 16.82 -5.01
CA LEU A 81 11.60 16.92 -3.55
C LEU A 81 10.12 16.88 -3.15
N ARG A 82 9.21 17.17 -4.10
CA ARG A 82 7.75 17.06 -3.88
C ARG A 82 7.31 15.66 -3.49
N PHE A 83 8.04 14.61 -3.87
CA PHE A 83 7.77 13.25 -3.37
C PHE A 83 7.98 13.10 -1.87
N ASP A 84 9.04 13.70 -1.34
CA ASP A 84 9.34 13.61 0.08
C ASP A 84 8.30 14.38 0.91
N MET A 85 7.79 15.48 0.37
CA MET A 85 6.65 16.21 0.95
C MET A 85 5.38 15.37 0.93
N PHE A 86 5.11 14.65 -0.15
CA PHE A 86 3.96 13.75 -0.27
C PHE A 86 3.98 12.65 0.80
N VAL A 87 5.15 12.02 0.94
CA VAL A 87 5.41 10.98 1.94
C VAL A 87 5.31 11.55 3.35
N LEU A 88 5.72 12.81 3.55
CA LEU A 88 5.60 13.50 4.84
C LEU A 88 4.13 13.77 5.22
N ILE A 89 3.27 14.20 4.28
CA ILE A 89 1.83 14.36 4.51
C ILE A 89 1.22 13.03 4.96
N LEU A 90 1.47 11.95 4.20
CA LEU A 90 0.93 10.62 4.52
C LEU A 90 1.44 10.12 5.87
N LYS A 91 2.71 10.36 6.18
CA LYS A 91 3.27 10.03 7.49
C LYS A 91 2.58 10.83 8.59
N ARG A 92 2.35 12.14 8.43
CA ARG A 92 1.63 12.94 9.42
C ARG A 92 0.19 12.45 9.60
N LEU A 93 -0.49 12.13 8.50
CA LEU A 93 -1.83 11.57 8.50
C LEU A 93 -1.86 10.26 9.29
N GLN A 94 -0.89 9.36 9.10
CA GLN A 94 -0.77 8.09 9.84
C GLN A 94 -0.67 8.25 11.36
N HIS A 95 -0.18 9.39 11.85
CA HIS A 95 -0.09 9.67 13.28
C HIS A 95 -1.35 10.34 13.86
N ILE A 96 -2.33 10.71 13.01
CA ILE A 96 -3.61 11.24 13.46
C ILE A 96 -4.49 10.06 13.87
N ARG A 97 -4.97 10.06 15.11
CA ARG A 97 -5.97 9.10 15.57
C ARG A 97 -7.33 9.46 14.97
N SER A 98 -7.78 8.67 13.99
CA SER A 98 -9.11 8.86 13.39
C SER A 98 -10.24 8.50 14.36
N GLY A 99 -9.96 7.55 15.27
CA GLY A 99 -10.97 6.93 16.13
C GLY A 99 -12.02 6.14 15.36
N LEU A 100 -11.80 5.88 14.07
CA LEU A 100 -12.72 5.16 13.19
C LEU A 100 -12.09 3.83 12.80
N ILE A 101 -12.78 2.74 13.14
CA ILE A 101 -12.38 1.37 12.86
C ILE A 101 -13.27 0.82 11.75
N LEU A 102 -12.69 0.14 10.77
CA LEU A 102 -13.40 -0.50 9.65
C LEU A 102 -13.41 -2.02 9.85
N PRO A 103 -14.51 -2.61 10.37
CA PRO A 103 -14.56 -4.03 10.70
C PRO A 103 -14.35 -4.94 9.49
N SER A 104 -14.89 -4.56 8.33
CA SER A 104 -14.77 -5.40 7.12
C SER A 104 -13.36 -5.43 6.54
N LEU A 105 -12.49 -4.50 6.97
CA LEU A 105 -11.08 -4.41 6.58
C LEU A 105 -10.18 -4.84 7.73
N ALA A 106 -10.51 -5.99 8.35
CA ALA A 106 -9.76 -6.59 9.45
C ALA A 106 -9.59 -5.67 10.68
N MET A 107 -10.62 -4.89 11.00
CA MET A 107 -10.62 -3.93 12.11
C MET A 107 -9.55 -2.84 11.96
N ALA A 108 -9.26 -2.42 10.73
CA ALA A 108 -8.29 -1.37 10.44
C ALA A 108 -8.71 -0.01 11.00
N GLU A 109 -7.78 0.70 11.65
CA GLU A 109 -7.91 2.11 11.98
C GLU A 109 -7.53 2.95 10.75
N VAL A 110 -8.40 3.88 10.36
CA VAL A 110 -8.37 4.50 9.02
C VAL A 110 -7.03 5.16 8.68
N TRP A 111 -6.37 5.82 9.61
CA TRP A 111 -5.09 6.46 9.32
C TRP A 111 -3.87 5.65 9.73
N GLU A 112 -3.91 4.93 10.85
CA GLU A 112 -2.79 4.07 11.27
C GLU A 112 -2.49 2.99 10.23
N ASP A 113 -3.55 2.32 9.74
CA ASP A 113 -3.44 1.16 8.85
C ASP A 113 -3.58 1.51 7.36
N MET A 114 -4.00 2.74 7.02
CA MET A 114 -4.18 3.22 5.64
C MET A 114 -4.93 2.20 4.74
N PRO A 115 -6.14 1.77 5.10
CA PRO A 115 -6.86 0.74 4.37
C PRO A 115 -7.16 1.20 2.94
N LEU A 116 -7.21 0.25 1.99
CA LEU A 116 -7.41 0.46 0.55
C LEU A 116 -6.25 1.14 -0.19
N LEU A 117 -5.25 1.69 0.51
CA LEU A 117 -4.11 2.34 -0.16
C LEU A 117 -3.35 1.34 -1.04
N ARG A 118 -3.10 0.13 -0.53
CA ARG A 118 -2.39 -0.91 -1.30
C ARG A 118 -3.20 -1.36 -2.52
N GLU A 119 -4.51 -1.48 -2.37
CA GLU A 119 -5.45 -1.83 -3.44
C GLU A 119 -5.36 -0.79 -4.58
N CYS A 120 -5.45 0.51 -4.26
CA CYS A 120 -5.32 1.57 -5.26
C CYS A 120 -3.93 1.61 -5.91
N MET A 121 -2.86 1.35 -5.15
CA MET A 121 -1.50 1.26 -5.70
C MET A 121 -1.36 0.11 -6.71
N ARG A 122 -2.02 -1.02 -6.45
CA ARG A 122 -2.01 -2.19 -7.33
C ARG A 122 -2.75 -1.90 -8.64
N GLU A 123 -3.91 -1.28 -8.56
CA GLU A 123 -4.74 -0.95 -9.73
C GLU A 123 -4.00 -0.01 -10.70
N VAL A 124 -3.32 1.03 -10.21
CA VAL A 124 -2.55 1.93 -11.10
C VAL A 124 -1.27 1.29 -11.65
N SER A 125 -0.84 0.18 -11.08
CA SER A 125 0.32 -0.60 -11.52
C SER A 125 -0.06 -1.62 -12.59
N ASP A 126 -1.15 -1.40 -13.33
CA ASP A 126 -1.71 -2.22 -14.42
C ASP A 126 -0.70 -2.74 -15.49
N SER A 127 0.56 -2.30 -15.44
CA SER A 127 1.70 -2.82 -16.20
C SER A 127 2.84 -3.20 -15.25
N SER A 128 3.46 -4.37 -15.51
CA SER A 128 4.59 -4.97 -14.77
C SER A 128 5.35 -4.02 -13.83
N PHE A 129 5.49 -4.41 -12.55
CA PHE A 129 6.28 -3.67 -11.56
C PHE A 129 7.78 -3.60 -11.91
N MET A 130 8.24 -4.45 -12.84
CA MET A 130 9.62 -4.53 -13.28
C MET A 130 9.88 -3.79 -14.60
N THR A 131 8.83 -3.51 -15.37
CA THR A 131 8.98 -3.05 -16.75
C THR A 131 8.05 -1.90 -17.05
N ALA A 132 8.64 -0.75 -17.40
CA ALA A 132 7.88 0.42 -17.77
C ALA A 132 7.06 0.15 -19.06
N PRO A 133 5.77 0.51 -19.10
CA PRO A 133 4.98 0.43 -20.31
C PRO A 133 5.55 1.39 -21.36
N SER A 134 5.59 0.95 -22.61
CA SER A 134 6.05 1.77 -23.74
C SER A 134 5.22 3.05 -23.93
N SER A 135 3.94 3.01 -23.53
CA SER A 135 2.98 4.11 -23.66
C SER A 135 3.18 5.25 -22.66
N SER A 136 3.73 4.97 -21.46
CA SER A 136 3.89 6.00 -20.43
C SER A 136 5.06 5.75 -19.44
N PRO A 137 6.32 5.67 -19.93
CA PRO A 137 7.46 5.36 -19.07
C PRO A 137 7.66 6.35 -17.91
N ALA A 138 7.49 7.64 -18.16
CA ALA A 138 7.70 8.68 -17.13
C ALA A 138 6.70 8.57 -15.97
N LYS A 139 5.41 8.32 -16.29
CA LYS A 139 4.35 8.11 -15.29
C LYS A 139 4.64 6.87 -14.46
N TRP A 140 5.08 5.79 -15.10
CA TRP A 140 5.45 4.56 -14.42
C TRP A 140 6.63 4.78 -13.47
N ILE A 141 7.73 5.42 -13.92
CA ILE A 141 8.88 5.68 -13.05
C ILE A 141 8.47 6.53 -11.85
N SER A 142 7.64 7.55 -12.08
CA SER A 142 7.07 8.41 -11.04
C SER A 142 6.31 7.61 -9.97
N LEU A 143 5.43 6.69 -10.38
CA LEU A 143 4.70 5.80 -9.47
C LEU A 143 5.64 4.84 -8.70
N GLN A 144 6.59 4.22 -9.39
CA GLN A 144 7.59 3.35 -8.73
C GLN A 144 8.42 4.11 -7.71
N SER A 145 8.74 5.37 -8.00
CA SER A 145 9.45 6.30 -7.13
C SER A 145 8.65 6.62 -5.85
N LEU A 146 7.33 6.87 -5.99
CA LEU A 146 6.43 7.03 -4.85
C LEU A 146 6.40 5.76 -4.00
N PHE A 147 6.13 4.62 -4.62
CA PHE A 147 5.93 3.36 -3.92
C PHE A 147 7.18 2.98 -3.13
N ALA A 148 8.36 3.07 -3.76
CA ALA A 148 9.64 2.83 -3.09
C ALA A 148 9.80 3.67 -1.82
N ARG A 149 9.37 4.94 -1.83
CA ARG A 149 9.41 5.82 -0.66
C ARG A 149 8.38 5.45 0.40
N LEU A 150 7.14 5.13 0.02
CA LEU A 150 6.10 4.67 0.95
C LEU A 150 6.55 3.41 1.69
N TYR A 151 7.10 2.44 0.96
CA TYR A 151 7.67 1.22 1.55
C TYR A 151 8.94 1.48 2.35
N GLY A 152 9.77 2.43 1.94
CA GLY A 152 10.98 2.82 2.67
C GLY A 152 10.69 3.51 4.00
N LYS A 153 9.52 4.14 4.13
CA LYS A 153 9.07 4.80 5.37
C LYS A 153 8.10 3.96 6.21
N GLY A 154 7.74 2.76 5.74
CA GLY A 154 6.83 1.86 6.45
C GLY A 154 5.35 2.31 6.43
N ILE A 155 4.97 3.16 5.48
CA ILE A 155 3.58 3.62 5.31
C ILE A 155 2.73 2.53 4.63
N ALA A 156 3.36 1.73 3.77
CA ALA A 156 2.76 0.53 3.18
C ALA A 156 3.67 -0.68 3.41
N GLU A 157 3.08 -1.87 3.53
CA GLU A 157 3.83 -3.12 3.70
C GLU A 157 4.32 -3.69 2.36
N ARG A 158 5.50 -4.33 2.36
CA ARG A 158 6.22 -4.82 1.16
C ARG A 158 5.87 -6.25 0.72
N THR A 159 5.05 -6.97 1.48
CA THR A 159 4.86 -8.42 1.29
C THR A 159 4.31 -8.78 -0.08
N ASP A 160 3.40 -7.95 -0.59
CA ASP A 160 2.72 -8.19 -1.87
C ASP A 160 3.71 -8.09 -3.04
N LEU A 161 4.62 -7.12 -3.01
CA LEU A 161 5.68 -6.96 -4.01
C LEU A 161 6.71 -8.07 -3.98
N ALA A 162 7.08 -8.54 -2.78
CA ALA A 162 8.07 -9.61 -2.66
C ALA A 162 7.56 -10.89 -3.35
N ILE A 163 6.29 -11.26 -3.13
CA ILE A 163 5.70 -12.44 -3.79
C ILE A 163 5.57 -12.23 -5.31
N TRP A 164 5.20 -11.02 -5.75
CA TRP A 164 5.10 -10.69 -7.17
C TRP A 164 6.45 -10.77 -7.90
N VAL A 165 7.49 -10.16 -7.33
CA VAL A 165 8.86 -10.20 -7.86
C VAL A 165 9.39 -11.62 -7.92
N LEU A 166 9.15 -12.43 -6.88
CA LEU A 166 9.61 -13.81 -6.84
C LEU A 166 8.92 -14.67 -7.92
N ARG A 167 7.62 -14.46 -8.15
CA ARG A 167 6.89 -15.12 -9.23
C ARG A 167 7.41 -14.71 -10.62
N GLU A 168 7.46 -13.42 -10.92
CA GLU A 168 7.93 -12.93 -12.23
C GLU A 168 9.38 -13.37 -12.53
N ALA A 169 10.27 -13.28 -11.53
CA ALA A 169 11.68 -13.59 -11.73
C ALA A 169 11.98 -15.10 -11.77
N LEU A 170 11.20 -15.93 -11.09
CA LEU A 170 11.57 -17.34 -10.83
C LEU A 170 10.57 -18.38 -11.35
N GLU A 171 9.30 -18.03 -11.62
CA GLU A 171 8.30 -18.96 -12.18
C GLU A 171 8.04 -18.77 -13.68
N GLU A 172 8.31 -17.58 -14.22
CA GLU A 172 8.00 -17.25 -15.61
C GLU A 172 9.27 -17.21 -16.48
N THR A 173 9.31 -18.04 -17.52
CA THR A 173 10.19 -17.80 -18.68
C THR A 173 9.57 -16.69 -19.52
N LEU A 174 10.18 -15.49 -19.49
CA LEU A 174 9.81 -14.42 -20.41
C LEU A 174 10.00 -14.92 -21.86
N PRO A 175 8.98 -14.84 -22.73
CA PRO A 175 9.19 -15.09 -24.14
C PRO A 175 10.19 -14.06 -24.68
N PRO A 176 10.88 -14.36 -25.79
CA PRO A 176 11.79 -13.40 -26.40
C PRO A 176 11.04 -12.08 -26.74
N PRO A 177 11.75 -10.94 -26.76
CA PRO A 177 11.15 -9.62 -26.99
C PRO A 177 10.24 -9.61 -28.22
N GLY A 178 9.03 -9.05 -28.10
CA GLY A 178 8.03 -8.99 -29.16
C GLY A 178 6.58 -8.96 -28.64
N PRO A 179 5.57 -9.07 -29.52
CA PRO A 179 4.17 -8.88 -29.13
C PRO A 179 3.68 -9.83 -28.04
N ALA A 180 4.21 -11.05 -28.01
CA ALA A 180 3.91 -12.03 -26.97
C ALA A 180 4.56 -11.68 -25.64
N HIS A 181 5.73 -11.05 -25.63
CA HIS A 181 6.37 -10.51 -24.43
C HIS A 181 5.63 -9.28 -23.93
N ASP A 182 5.26 -8.36 -24.82
CA ASP A 182 4.58 -7.12 -24.46
C ASP A 182 3.16 -7.38 -23.94
N ALA A 183 2.39 -8.25 -24.59
CA ALA A 183 1.10 -8.74 -24.09
C ALA A 183 1.24 -9.51 -22.76
N MET A 184 2.42 -10.10 -22.50
CA MET A 184 2.69 -10.80 -21.25
C MET A 184 2.91 -9.82 -20.09
N LEU A 185 3.53 -8.67 -20.35
CA LEU A 185 3.74 -7.60 -19.39
C LEU A 185 2.48 -6.74 -19.14
N GLU A 186 1.54 -6.74 -20.08
CA GLU A 186 0.24 -6.02 -20.00
C GLU A 186 -0.86 -6.81 -19.25
N GLY A 187 -0.61 -8.07 -18.85
CA GLY A 187 -1.60 -8.93 -18.20
C GLY A 187 -1.82 -8.65 -16.70
N SER A 188 -2.87 -7.88 -16.41
CA SER A 188 -3.44 -7.37 -15.14
C SER A 188 -3.60 -8.34 -13.93
N GLU A 189 -3.79 -7.72 -12.74
CA GLU A 189 -4.06 -8.21 -11.37
C GLU A 189 -4.41 -9.70 -11.17
N THR A 190 -5.30 -10.29 -11.96
CA THR A 190 -5.62 -11.74 -11.87
C THR A 190 -4.42 -12.64 -12.16
N ARG A 191 -3.40 -12.15 -12.86
CA ARG A 191 -2.15 -12.87 -13.12
C ARG A 191 -1.22 -12.90 -11.91
N THR A 192 -1.12 -11.81 -11.17
CA THR A 192 -0.17 -11.66 -10.06
C THR A 192 -0.52 -12.57 -8.86
N LEU A 193 -1.82 -12.80 -8.64
CA LEU A 193 -2.32 -13.71 -7.62
C LEU A 193 -2.36 -15.16 -8.10
N ARG A 194 -2.26 -15.44 -9.41
CA ARG A 194 -2.20 -16.82 -9.91
C ARG A 194 -0.93 -17.53 -9.45
N VAL A 195 -1.09 -18.81 -9.26
CA VAL A 195 -0.04 -19.75 -8.92
C VAL A 195 0.72 -20.12 -10.20
N GLY A 196 2.03 -19.93 -10.24
CA GLY A 196 2.83 -20.28 -11.41
C GLY A 196 3.31 -21.73 -11.38
N LYS A 197 4.18 -22.09 -12.35
CA LYS A 197 4.56 -23.48 -12.63
C LYS A 197 5.31 -24.17 -11.49
N LEU A 198 5.87 -23.41 -10.55
CA LEU A 198 6.64 -23.95 -9.42
C LEU A 198 5.80 -24.16 -8.16
N ALA A 199 4.55 -23.71 -8.16
CA ALA A 199 3.65 -23.74 -7.01
C ALA A 199 2.33 -24.49 -7.33
N VAL A 200 2.30 -25.33 -8.37
CA VAL A 200 1.09 -26.01 -8.86
C VAL A 200 0.28 -26.67 -7.74
N GLY A 201 -1.02 -26.35 -7.68
CA GLY A 201 -1.96 -26.89 -6.68
C GLY A 201 -2.10 -26.08 -5.40
N MET A 202 -1.32 -25.00 -5.23
CA MET A 202 -1.48 -24.06 -4.12
C MET A 202 -2.64 -23.08 -4.35
N GLU A 203 -3.13 -22.47 -3.28
CA GLU A 203 -4.15 -21.42 -3.39
C GLU A 203 -3.57 -20.12 -4.01
N PRO A 204 -4.31 -19.47 -4.93
CA PRO A 204 -3.95 -18.15 -5.43
C PRO A 204 -3.85 -17.10 -4.32
N GLY A 205 -3.00 -16.10 -4.53
CA GLY A 205 -2.86 -14.94 -3.64
C GLY A 205 -1.58 -14.88 -2.82
N VAL A 206 -1.55 -13.97 -1.85
CA VAL A 206 -0.44 -13.77 -0.89
C VAL A 206 -0.70 -14.70 0.30
N THR A 207 -0.22 -15.94 0.21
CA THR A 207 -0.45 -16.97 1.23
C THR A 207 0.83 -17.33 1.99
N GLU A 208 0.70 -17.76 3.24
CA GLU A 208 1.83 -18.25 4.07
C GLU A 208 2.55 -19.44 3.40
N GLU A 209 1.79 -20.31 2.74
CA GLU A 209 2.34 -21.46 2.04
C GLU A 209 3.25 -21.02 0.89
N ARG A 210 2.82 -20.06 0.07
CA ARG A 210 3.63 -19.53 -1.05
C ARG A 210 4.86 -18.79 -0.53
N TRP A 211 4.73 -18.04 0.55
CA TRP A 211 5.85 -17.39 1.20
C TRP A 211 6.90 -18.39 1.71
N THR A 212 6.44 -19.47 2.35
CA THR A 212 7.29 -20.56 2.85
C THR A 212 8.01 -21.28 1.71
N LEU A 213 7.30 -21.60 0.62
CA LEU A 213 7.87 -22.20 -0.59
C LEU A 213 9.06 -21.37 -1.09
N TRP A 214 8.86 -20.06 -1.24
CA TRP A 214 9.91 -19.16 -1.74
C TRP A 214 11.10 -19.04 -0.81
N ARG A 215 10.86 -18.90 0.49
CA ARG A 215 11.93 -18.86 1.49
C ARG A 215 12.80 -20.11 1.44
N GLN A 216 12.19 -21.29 1.37
CA GLN A 216 12.91 -22.55 1.26
C GLN A 216 13.70 -22.64 -0.05
N ARG A 217 13.07 -22.29 -1.18
CA ARG A 217 13.69 -22.38 -2.51
C ARG A 217 14.87 -21.42 -2.67
N LEU A 218 14.75 -20.18 -2.20
CA LEU A 218 15.87 -19.23 -2.16
C LEU A 218 17.02 -19.77 -1.29
N GLY A 219 16.70 -20.38 -0.14
CA GLY A 219 17.69 -21.05 0.72
C GLY A 219 18.42 -22.21 0.01
N LEU A 220 17.75 -22.93 -0.88
CA LEU A 220 18.37 -23.96 -1.71
C LEU A 220 19.24 -23.35 -2.83
N LEU A 221 18.73 -22.35 -3.56
CA LEU A 221 19.46 -21.67 -4.62
C LEU A 221 20.76 -21.03 -4.12
N ALA A 222 20.78 -20.48 -2.90
CA ALA A 222 21.98 -19.93 -2.28
C ALA A 222 23.16 -20.91 -2.19
N LYS A 223 22.90 -22.23 -2.24
CA LYS A 223 23.94 -23.26 -2.18
C LYS A 223 24.68 -23.44 -3.52
N GLU A 224 24.05 -23.06 -4.63
CA GLU A 224 24.53 -23.30 -5.99
C GLU A 224 25.08 -22.04 -6.67
N LEU A 225 24.92 -20.88 -6.03
CA LEU A 225 25.27 -19.58 -6.59
C LEU A 225 26.69 -19.12 -6.23
N ASP A 226 27.24 -18.23 -7.07
CA ASP A 226 28.49 -17.54 -6.77
C ASP A 226 28.39 -16.68 -5.50
N GLN A 227 29.55 -16.32 -4.93
CA GLN A 227 29.61 -15.65 -3.63
C GLN A 227 28.90 -14.28 -3.60
N ARG A 228 28.81 -13.57 -4.73
CA ARG A 228 28.15 -12.26 -4.81
C ARG A 228 26.64 -12.44 -4.79
N MET A 229 26.12 -13.37 -5.58
CA MET A 229 24.68 -13.63 -5.67
C MET A 229 24.17 -14.35 -4.41
N LYS A 230 24.96 -15.29 -3.88
CA LYS A 230 24.69 -15.99 -2.61
C LYS A 230 24.40 -15.01 -1.46
N ARG A 231 25.25 -13.98 -1.28
CA ARG A 231 25.03 -12.95 -0.23
C ARG A 231 23.70 -12.21 -0.39
N LYS A 232 23.28 -11.92 -1.62
CA LYS A 232 22.00 -11.25 -1.89
C LYS A 232 20.82 -12.16 -1.56
N VAL A 233 20.91 -13.45 -1.92
CA VAL A 233 19.87 -14.44 -1.62
C VAL A 233 19.78 -14.71 -0.13
N GLU A 234 20.90 -14.84 0.58
CA GLU A 234 20.95 -14.99 2.04
C GLU A 234 20.33 -13.78 2.75
N TYR A 235 20.63 -12.55 2.28
CA TYR A 235 20.01 -11.34 2.78
C TYR A 235 18.48 -11.33 2.57
N ALA A 236 18.01 -11.75 1.40
CA ALA A 236 16.59 -11.86 1.10
C ALA A 236 15.90 -12.87 2.03
N VAL A 237 16.46 -14.08 2.18
CA VAL A 237 15.93 -15.12 3.10
C VAL A 237 15.86 -14.60 4.53
N ARG A 238 16.92 -13.91 4.99
CA ARG A 238 16.94 -13.32 6.33
C ARG A 238 15.85 -12.24 6.51
N SER A 239 15.67 -11.39 5.50
CA SER A 239 14.62 -10.37 5.51
C SER A 239 13.23 -10.99 5.55
N MET A 240 13.03 -12.11 4.85
CA MET A 240 11.75 -12.84 4.89
C MET A 240 11.44 -13.38 6.29
N ILE A 241 12.43 -13.96 6.97
CA ILE A 241 12.28 -14.46 8.35
C ILE A 241 11.93 -13.31 9.31
N LEU A 242 12.63 -12.18 9.21
CA LEU A 242 12.35 -11.02 10.07
C LEU A 242 10.94 -10.48 9.90
N LEU A 243 10.41 -10.50 8.67
CA LEU A 243 9.02 -10.10 8.39
C LEU A 243 8.02 -11.10 8.99
N GLU A 244 8.28 -12.41 8.89
CA GLU A 244 7.45 -13.44 9.54
C GLU A 244 7.39 -13.21 11.06
N GLU A 245 8.53 -12.92 11.69
CA GLU A 245 8.60 -12.64 13.13
C GLU A 245 7.86 -11.37 13.52
N ASP A 246 7.98 -10.29 12.75
CA ASP A 246 7.28 -9.02 13.01
C ASP A 246 5.76 -9.19 12.90
N GLN A 247 5.28 -9.85 11.85
CA GLN A 247 3.85 -10.14 11.69
C GLN A 247 3.31 -11.02 12.82
N ALA A 248 4.05 -12.04 13.24
CA ALA A 248 3.67 -12.89 14.36
C ALA A 248 3.57 -12.08 15.67
N ARG A 249 4.50 -11.15 15.92
CA ARG A 249 4.46 -10.26 17.09
C ARG A 249 3.25 -9.33 17.06
N LYS A 250 2.98 -8.69 15.92
CA LYS A 250 1.82 -7.81 15.74
C LYS A 250 0.50 -8.55 15.98
N LYS A 251 0.32 -9.73 15.36
CA LYS A 251 -0.86 -10.59 15.58
C LYS A 251 -1.02 -11.00 17.05
N ALA A 252 0.07 -11.40 17.71
CA ALA A 252 0.04 -11.75 19.13
C ALA A 252 -0.35 -10.55 20.01
N GLN A 253 0.11 -9.35 19.68
CA GLN A 253 -0.25 -8.12 20.38
C GLN A 253 -1.71 -7.75 20.16
N GLN A 254 -2.23 -7.86 18.94
CA GLN A 254 -3.65 -7.67 18.63
C GLN A 254 -4.53 -8.68 19.38
N LEU A 255 -4.19 -9.97 19.37
CA LEU A 255 -4.93 -10.99 20.12
C LEU A 255 -4.93 -10.71 21.62
N LYS A 256 -3.82 -10.20 22.16
CA LYS A 256 -3.72 -9.80 23.57
C LYS A 256 -4.63 -8.61 23.87
N GLN A 257 -4.70 -7.62 22.98
CA GLN A 257 -5.60 -6.47 23.11
C GLN A 257 -7.08 -6.88 23.02
N ILE A 258 -7.44 -7.74 22.06
CA ILE A 258 -8.79 -8.28 21.91
C ILE A 258 -9.19 -9.02 23.19
N ARG A 259 -8.32 -9.91 23.70
CA ARG A 259 -8.57 -10.65 24.94
C ARG A 259 -8.75 -9.72 26.14
N GLN A 260 -7.94 -8.66 26.24
CA GLN A 260 -8.06 -7.68 27.32
C GLN A 260 -9.42 -6.97 27.25
N ARG A 261 -9.82 -6.48 26.08
CA ARG A 261 -11.14 -5.88 25.85
C ARG A 261 -12.29 -6.79 26.25
N PHE A 262 -12.26 -8.06 25.81
CA PHE A 262 -13.29 -9.03 26.20
C PHE A 262 -13.32 -9.28 27.72
N THR A 263 -12.17 -9.25 28.39
CA THR A 263 -12.10 -9.42 29.85
C THR A 263 -12.67 -8.20 30.57
N ASP A 264 -12.34 -7.00 30.09
CA ASP A 264 -12.83 -5.74 30.65
C ASP A 264 -14.35 -5.58 30.44
N ASP A 265 -14.85 -5.93 29.25
CA ASP A 265 -16.29 -5.91 28.92
C ASP A 265 -17.08 -6.93 29.74
N TRP A 266 -16.51 -8.12 29.98
CA TRP A 266 -17.13 -9.14 30.83
C TRP A 266 -17.20 -8.70 32.29
N LEU A 267 -16.12 -8.09 32.82
CA LEU A 267 -16.10 -7.55 34.17
C LEU A 267 -17.01 -6.31 34.35
N ALA A 268 -17.28 -5.57 33.27
CA ALA A 268 -18.18 -4.42 33.28
C ALA A 268 -19.67 -4.80 33.17
N GLY A 269 -19.99 -6.00 32.67
CA GLY A 269 -21.36 -6.51 32.50
C GLY A 269 -21.98 -7.20 33.71
N ASP A 270 -21.22 -7.38 34.80
CA ASP A 270 -21.65 -8.04 36.05
C ASP A 270 -22.13 -7.03 37.14
N ASN A 271 -22.59 -5.83 36.76
CA ASN A 271 -23.23 -4.84 37.65
C ASN A 271 -24.67 -4.51 37.24
#